data_AF-A0A6I6MSX8-F1
#
_entry.id   AF-A0A6I6MSX8-F1
#
_cell.length_a   1.000
_cell.length_b   1.000
_cell.length_c   1.000
_cell.angle_alpha   90.00
_cell.angle_beta   90.00
_cell.angle_gamma   90.00
#
_symmetry.space_group_name_H-M   'P 1'
#
loop_
_entity.id
_entity.type
_entity.pdbx_description
1 polymer ?
#
loop_
_entity_poly.entity_id
_entity_poly.type
_entity_poly.pdbx_seq_one_letter_code
_entity_poly.pdbx_strand_id
1 'polypeptide(L)'
;MSHDNVTPFRRPPPRPVRPQQSGGMGFKTHRGKAVLVHALTILCFLLPFLIGGQVMQFVGLGLGIAAGVIAFSSRADTTPWAATHHEQALRTLIIAFAITTVLSLPSLVLPRDSGAVMTWYVRIVFWGNVIVLIWAGLRALIGLVLATMRKPVPNPKGWLV
;
A
#
# COMPACT_ATOMS: atom_id res chain seq x y z
N MET A 1 20.64 47.62 -35.03
CA MET A 1 21.03 47.15 -33.68
C MET A 1 19.81 47.21 -32.78
N SER A 2 19.26 46.07 -32.40
CA SER A 2 18.53 45.92 -31.14
C SER A 2 18.58 44.44 -30.80
N HIS A 3 19.44 44.11 -29.84
CA HIS A 3 19.52 42.80 -29.23
C HIS A 3 18.31 42.65 -28.32
N ASP A 4 17.22 42.05 -28.83
CA ASP A 4 16.15 41.58 -27.96
C ASP A 4 16.64 40.31 -27.28
N ASN A 5 17.08 40.52 -26.04
CA ASN A 5 17.48 39.55 -25.05
C ASN A 5 16.27 38.71 -24.63
N VAL A 6 15.73 37.89 -25.54
CA VAL A 6 14.87 36.76 -25.18
C VAL A 6 15.80 35.72 -24.57
N THR A 7 15.86 35.73 -23.24
CA THR A 7 16.64 34.78 -22.44
C THR A 7 16.51 33.39 -23.06
N PRO A 8 17.61 32.77 -23.52
CA PRO A 8 17.54 31.39 -23.94
C PRO A 8 17.33 30.62 -22.64
N PHE A 9 16.08 30.30 -22.34
CA PHE A 9 15.77 29.31 -21.30
C PHE A 9 16.52 28.05 -21.73
N ARG A 10 17.74 27.89 -21.23
CA ARG A 10 18.50 26.65 -21.30
C ARG A 10 17.52 25.62 -20.77
N ARG A 11 17.00 24.78 -21.66
CA ARG A 11 16.27 23.59 -21.23
C ARG A 11 17.15 22.96 -20.15
N PRO A 12 16.63 22.74 -18.93
CA PRO A 12 17.41 22.06 -17.91
C PRO A 12 18.00 20.82 -18.56
N PRO A 13 19.30 20.53 -18.36
CA PRO A 13 19.92 19.35 -18.96
C PRO A 13 19.01 18.16 -18.66
N PRO A 14 18.71 17.31 -19.66
CA PRO A 14 17.82 16.17 -19.47
C PRO A 14 18.29 15.44 -18.22
N ARG A 15 17.40 15.36 -17.22
CA ARG A 15 17.73 14.70 -15.95
C ARG A 15 18.35 13.35 -16.30
N PRO A 16 19.51 12.99 -15.72
CA PRO A 16 20.14 11.72 -16.02
C PRO A 16 19.10 10.62 -15.78
N VAL A 17 18.77 9.92 -16.85
CA VAL A 17 17.86 8.77 -16.80
C VAL A 17 18.54 7.77 -15.86
N ARG A 18 18.00 7.63 -14.64
CA ARG A 18 18.58 6.70 -13.66
C ARG A 18 18.68 5.32 -14.31
N PRO A 19 19.80 4.58 -14.12
CA PRO A 19 19.97 3.26 -14.72
C PRO A 19 18.78 2.39 -14.35
N GLN A 20 17.98 2.08 -15.38
CA GLN A 20 16.73 1.37 -15.24
C GLN A 20 17.07 -0.11 -14.98
N GLN A 21 16.82 -0.60 -13.76
CA GLN A 21 16.97 -2.03 -13.51
C GLN A 21 16.05 -2.80 -14.48
N SER A 22 16.66 -3.64 -15.31
CA SER A 22 15.97 -4.40 -16.36
C SER A 22 14.88 -5.27 -15.77
N GLY A 23 13.74 -5.34 -16.47
CA GLY A 23 12.55 -6.05 -16.04
C GLY A 23 12.83 -7.51 -15.66
N GLY A 24 12.75 -7.80 -14.36
CA GLY A 24 12.82 -9.14 -13.80
C GLY A 24 11.91 -9.28 -12.58
N MET A 25 11.50 -10.50 -12.24
CA MET A 25 10.66 -10.82 -11.06
C MET A 25 11.50 -11.11 -9.80
N GLY A 26 12.59 -10.38 -9.57
CA GLY A 26 13.40 -10.51 -8.36
C GLY A 26 13.01 -9.53 -7.26
N PHE A 27 13.18 -9.88 -5.99
CA PHE A 27 12.94 -8.95 -4.86
C PHE A 27 13.83 -7.70 -4.86
N LYS A 28 14.91 -7.72 -5.64
CA LYS A 28 15.78 -6.56 -5.85
C LYS A 28 15.25 -5.59 -6.92
N THR A 29 14.31 -6.02 -7.77
CA THR A 29 13.75 -5.19 -8.84
C THR A 29 12.57 -4.34 -8.35
N HIS A 30 12.34 -3.18 -8.97
CA HIS A 30 11.19 -2.33 -8.64
C HIS A 30 9.85 -3.06 -8.76
N ARG A 31 9.71 -3.93 -9.76
CA ARG A 31 8.50 -4.74 -9.97
C ARG A 31 8.32 -5.80 -8.88
N GLY A 32 9.39 -6.54 -8.54
CA GLY A 32 9.33 -7.55 -7.49
C GLY A 32 8.97 -6.93 -6.14
N LYS A 33 9.50 -5.75 -5.83
CA LYS A 33 9.11 -5.00 -4.62
C LYS A 33 7.64 -4.58 -4.64
N ALA A 34 7.12 -4.08 -5.76
CA ALA A 34 5.71 -3.70 -5.87
C ALA A 34 4.78 -4.92 -5.65
N VAL A 35 5.09 -6.04 -6.29
CA VAL A 35 4.36 -7.32 -6.12
C VAL A 35 4.43 -7.79 -4.67
N LEU A 36 5.62 -7.79 -4.07
CA LEU A 36 5.83 -8.19 -2.68
C LEU A 36 5.01 -7.33 -1.72
N VAL A 37 5.01 -6.01 -1.89
CA VAL A 37 4.25 -5.09 -1.03
C VAL A 37 2.75 -5.40 -1.08
N HIS A 38 2.19 -5.65 -2.26
CA HIS A 38 0.77 -6.02 -2.36
C HIS A 38 0.47 -7.40 -1.76
N ALA A 39 1.34 -8.38 -1.98
CA ALA A 39 1.20 -9.70 -1.37
C ALA A 39 1.23 -9.62 0.17
N LEU A 40 2.20 -8.89 0.74
CA LEU A 40 2.28 -8.65 2.18
C LEU A 40 1.05 -7.90 2.71
N THR A 41 0.53 -6.93 1.95
CA THR A 41 -0.70 -6.19 2.32
C THR A 41 -1.90 -7.13 2.41
N ILE A 42 -2.06 -8.06 1.47
CA ILE A 42 -3.14 -9.06 1.51
C ILE A 42 -2.96 -9.98 2.73
N LEU A 43 -1.77 -10.55 2.90
CA LEU A 43 -1.48 -11.49 3.99
C LEU A 43 -1.64 -10.86 5.37
N CYS A 44 -1.29 -9.58 5.52
CA CYS A 44 -1.44 -8.79 6.75
C CYS A 44 -2.87 -8.85 7.31
N PHE A 45 -3.89 -8.77 6.45
CA PHE A 45 -5.30 -8.81 6.89
C PHE A 45 -5.90 -10.20 6.80
N LEU A 46 -5.49 -11.00 5.82
CA LEU A 46 -6.07 -12.32 5.57
C LEU A 46 -5.69 -13.34 6.64
N LEU A 47 -4.41 -13.39 7.05
CA LEU A 47 -3.94 -14.41 8.01
C LEU A 47 -4.58 -14.24 9.40
N PRO A 48 -4.60 -13.05 10.02
CA PRO A 48 -5.23 -12.87 11.32
C PRO A 48 -6.74 -13.13 11.29
N PHE A 49 -7.39 -12.83 10.16
CA PHE A 49 -8.83 -13.03 10.01
C PHE A 49 -9.20 -14.52 9.89
N LEU A 50 -8.46 -15.30 9.09
CA LEU A 50 -8.77 -16.72 8.86
C LEU A 50 -8.38 -17.62 10.02
N ILE A 51 -7.20 -17.40 10.60
CA ILE A 51 -6.65 -18.28 11.64
C ILE A 51 -7.08 -17.81 13.03
N GLY A 52 -7.22 -16.50 13.22
CA GLY A 52 -7.52 -15.92 14.53
C GLY A 52 -6.38 -16.10 15.54
N GLY A 53 -6.64 -15.67 16.78
CA GLY A 53 -5.68 -15.76 17.88
C GLY A 53 -4.67 -14.62 17.93
N GLN A 54 -4.14 -14.37 19.13
CA GLN A 54 -3.27 -13.23 19.42
C GLN A 54 -1.95 -13.29 18.64
N VAL A 55 -1.38 -14.49 18.48
CA VAL A 55 -0.13 -14.68 17.71
C VAL A 55 -0.30 -14.25 16.26
N MET A 56 -1.42 -14.62 15.62
CA MET A 56 -1.65 -14.25 14.22
C MET A 56 -1.91 -12.76 14.05
N GLN A 57 -2.51 -12.09 15.04
CA GLN A 57 -2.60 -10.62 15.03
C GLN A 57 -1.21 -9.96 15.00
N PHE A 58 -0.25 -10.47 15.78
CA PHE A 58 1.12 -9.97 15.74
C PHE A 58 1.84 -10.29 14.43
N VAL A 59 1.61 -11.49 13.87
CA VAL A 59 2.14 -11.84 12.54
C VAL A 59 1.59 -10.89 11.48
N GLY A 60 0.27 -10.65 11.47
CA GLY A 60 -0.37 -9.70 10.57
C GLY A 60 0.21 -8.31 10.70
N LEU A 61 0.35 -7.80 11.93
CA LEU A 61 0.98 -6.51 12.20
C LEU A 61 2.41 -6.45 11.66
N GLY A 62 3.23 -7.49 11.90
CA GLY A 62 4.59 -7.58 11.38
C GLY A 62 4.65 -7.54 9.85
N LEU A 63 3.73 -8.24 9.17
CA LEU A 63 3.61 -8.20 7.71
C LEU A 63 3.19 -6.81 7.21
N GLY A 64 2.26 -6.15 7.90
CA GLY A 64 1.81 -4.79 7.60
C GLY A 64 2.94 -3.77 7.74
N ILE A 65 3.73 -3.86 8.82
CA ILE A 65 4.91 -3.01 9.04
C ILE A 65 5.95 -3.27 7.94
N ALA A 66 6.26 -4.53 7.63
CA ALA A 66 7.19 -4.87 6.57
C ALA A 66 6.75 -4.31 5.21
N ALA A 67 5.46 -4.46 4.86
CA ALA A 67 4.89 -3.88 3.64
C ALA A 67 5.02 -2.36 3.62
N GLY A 68 4.70 -1.68 4.73
CA GLY A 68 4.81 -0.24 4.88
C GLY A 68 6.25 0.26 4.73
N VAL A 69 7.21 -0.38 5.40
CA VAL A 69 8.64 -0.02 5.34
C VAL A 69 9.19 -0.20 3.93
N ILE A 70 8.91 -1.33 3.27
CA ILE A 70 9.38 -1.58 1.90
C ILE A 70 8.77 -0.55 0.94
N ALA A 71 7.47 -0.28 1.04
CA ALA A 71 6.79 0.67 0.19
C ALA A 71 7.31 2.11 0.39
N PHE A 72 7.47 2.54 1.65
CA PHE A 72 7.92 3.88 1.98
C PHE A 72 9.37 4.13 1.58
N SER A 73 10.27 3.17 1.85
CA SER A 73 11.69 3.28 1.50
C SER A 73 11.92 3.19 -0.01
N SER A 74 11.11 2.42 -0.74
CA SER A 74 11.32 2.22 -2.18
C SER A 74 10.67 3.29 -3.05
N ARG A 75 9.64 4.01 -2.57
CA ARG A 75 8.82 4.92 -3.41
C ARG A 75 9.62 6.02 -4.12
N ALA A 76 10.64 6.59 -3.47
CA ALA A 76 11.41 7.73 -3.99
C ALA A 76 12.46 7.31 -5.03
N ASP A 77 12.91 6.06 -4.95
CA ASP A 77 14.01 5.54 -5.78
C ASP A 77 13.54 4.58 -6.89
N THR A 78 12.23 4.36 -6.98
CA THR A 78 11.61 3.54 -8.02
C THR A 78 11.23 4.33 -9.27
N THR A 79 10.97 3.61 -10.37
CA THR A 79 10.32 4.20 -11.54
C THR A 79 8.95 4.78 -11.17
N PRO A 80 8.44 5.81 -11.88
CA PRO A 80 7.16 6.43 -11.57
C PRO A 80 6.00 5.43 -11.46
N TRP A 81 5.99 4.41 -12.31
CA TRP A 81 5.03 3.31 -12.27
C TRP A 81 5.08 2.49 -10.97
N ALA A 82 6.28 2.17 -10.46
CA ALA A 82 6.40 1.42 -9.22
C ALA A 82 6.07 2.30 -8.00
N ALA A 83 6.40 3.59 -8.07
CA ALA A 83 6.04 4.56 -7.04
C ALA A 83 4.51 4.63 -6.84
N THR A 84 3.70 4.56 -7.91
CA THR A 84 2.23 4.57 -7.79
C THR A 84 1.69 3.32 -7.08
N HIS A 85 2.31 2.15 -7.28
CA HIS A 85 1.92 0.92 -6.56
C HIS A 85 2.25 1.02 -5.07
N HIS A 86 3.44 1.55 -4.75
CA HIS A 86 3.84 1.78 -3.36
C HIS A 86 2.93 2.80 -2.65
N GLU A 87 2.58 3.90 -3.31
CA GLU A 87 1.60 4.88 -2.82
C GLU A 87 0.22 4.25 -2.58
N GLN A 88 -0.28 3.47 -3.54
CA GLN A 88 -1.56 2.78 -3.41
C GLN A 88 -1.55 1.81 -2.23
N ALA A 89 -0.50 1.01 -2.07
CA ALA A 89 -0.38 0.06 -0.97
C ALA A 89 -0.29 0.77 0.39
N LEU A 90 0.53 1.84 0.51
CA LEU A 90 0.64 2.62 1.75
C LEU A 90 -0.70 3.21 2.17
N ARG A 91 -1.42 3.85 1.24
CA ARG A 91 -2.76 4.40 1.53
C ARG A 91 -3.73 3.30 1.97
N THR A 92 -3.68 2.14 1.32
CA THR A 92 -4.53 0.99 1.67
C THR A 92 -4.23 0.50 3.09
N LEU A 93 -2.95 0.31 3.42
CA LEU A 93 -2.50 -0.12 4.74
C LEU A 93 -2.91 0.87 5.83
N ILE A 94 -2.59 2.15 5.65
CA ILE A 94 -2.86 3.19 6.65
C ILE A 94 -4.37 3.31 6.92
N ILE A 95 -5.19 3.37 5.87
CA ILE A 95 -6.64 3.49 6.02
C ILE A 95 -7.22 2.24 6.70
N ALA A 96 -6.82 1.04 6.27
CA ALA A 96 -7.30 -0.20 6.87
C ALA A 96 -6.91 -0.29 8.36
N PHE A 97 -5.65 -0.01 8.70
CA PHE A 97 -5.20 0.00 10.10
C PHE A 97 -5.88 1.08 10.93
N ALA A 98 -6.12 2.27 10.37
CA ALA A 98 -6.83 3.33 11.09
C ALA A 98 -8.27 2.89 11.43
N ILE A 99 -8.98 2.31 10.46
CA ILE A 99 -10.36 1.84 10.66
C ILE A 99 -10.39 0.68 11.67
N THR A 100 -9.54 -0.33 11.53
CA THR A 100 -9.52 -1.46 12.48
C THR A 100 -9.14 -1.02 13.89
N THR A 101 -8.22 -0.06 14.02
CA THR A 101 -7.87 0.55 15.31
C THR A 101 -9.10 1.22 15.92
N VAL A 102 -9.78 2.09 15.17
CA VAL A 102 -10.99 2.79 15.64
C VAL A 102 -12.09 1.81 16.04
N LEU A 103 -12.31 0.73 15.28
CA LEU A 103 -13.25 -0.33 15.63
C LEU A 103 -12.89 -1.04 16.95
N SER A 104 -11.60 -1.17 17.24
CA SER A 104 -11.12 -1.82 18.47
C SER A 104 -11.16 -0.93 19.71
N LEU A 105 -11.12 0.40 19.57
CA LEU A 105 -11.02 1.33 20.70
C LEU A 105 -12.13 1.18 21.77
N PRO A 106 -13.42 0.97 21.42
CA PRO A 106 -14.47 0.81 22.42
C PRO A 106 -14.22 -0.37 23.38
N SER A 107 -13.46 -1.39 22.96
CA SER A 107 -13.09 -2.51 23.85
C SER A 107 -12.27 -2.08 25.08
N LEU A 108 -11.66 -0.90 25.06
CA LEU A 108 -10.88 -0.36 26.18
C LEU A 108 -11.75 0.27 27.28
N VAL A 109 -12.98 0.67 26.95
CA VAL A 109 -13.87 1.42 27.84
C VAL A 109 -15.10 0.60 28.24
N LEU A 110 -15.57 -0.29 27.36
CA LEU A 110 -16.76 -1.08 27.60
C LEU A 110 -16.50 -2.16 28.68
N PRO A 111 -17.29 -2.19 29.78
CA PRO A 111 -17.20 -3.24 30.79
C PRO A 111 -17.50 -4.60 30.16
N ARG A 112 -16.66 -5.61 30.46
CA ARG A 112 -16.83 -6.96 29.90
C ARG A 112 -18.15 -7.62 30.30
N ASP A 113 -18.73 -7.15 31.39
CA ASP A 113 -19.90 -7.73 32.05
C ASP A 113 -21.22 -7.18 31.47
N SER A 114 -21.13 -6.20 30.56
CA SER A 114 -22.28 -5.55 29.90
C SER A 114 -22.84 -6.41 28.75
N GLY A 115 -23.48 -7.53 29.08
CA GLY A 115 -23.85 -8.59 28.11
C GLY A 115 -24.56 -8.12 26.84
N ALA A 116 -25.57 -7.24 26.94
CA ALA A 116 -26.30 -6.75 25.76
C ALA A 116 -25.44 -5.84 24.86
N VAL A 117 -24.69 -4.91 25.46
CA VAL A 117 -23.83 -3.96 24.73
C VAL A 117 -22.67 -4.70 24.07
N MET A 118 -22.04 -5.63 24.80
CA MET A 118 -20.93 -6.43 24.28
C MET A 118 -21.37 -7.32 23.10
N THR A 119 -22.57 -7.90 23.14
CA THR A 119 -23.10 -8.72 22.04
C THR A 119 -23.23 -7.92 20.74
N TRP A 120 -23.75 -6.70 20.81
CA TRP A 120 -23.84 -5.81 19.64
C TRP A 120 -22.48 -5.33 19.18
N TYR A 121 -21.61 -4.96 20.12
CA TYR A 121 -20.25 -4.50 19.81
C TYR A 121 -19.45 -5.56 19.05
N VAL A 122 -19.45 -6.82 19.52
CA VAL A 122 -18.73 -7.92 18.85
C VAL A 122 -19.23 -8.11 17.41
N ARG A 123 -20.54 -8.00 17.16
CA ARG A 123 -21.11 -8.09 15.81
C ARG A 123 -20.64 -6.94 14.92
N ILE A 124 -20.64 -5.71 15.43
CA ILE A 124 -20.17 -4.53 14.70
C ILE A 124 -18.70 -4.66 14.34
N VAL A 125 -17.85 -5.07 15.30
CA VAL A 125 -16.42 -5.26 15.07
C VAL A 125 -16.17 -6.37 14.06
N PHE A 126 -16.88 -7.50 14.17
CA PHE A 126 -16.76 -8.59 13.23
C PHE A 126 -17.08 -8.13 11.79
N TRP A 127 -18.25 -7.54 11.57
CA TRP A 127 -18.65 -7.07 10.24
C TRP A 127 -17.79 -5.90 9.74
N GLY A 128 -17.36 -5.01 10.63
CA GLY A 128 -16.42 -3.94 10.29
C GLY A 128 -15.09 -4.51 9.78
N ASN A 129 -14.53 -5.51 10.45
CA ASN A 129 -13.31 -6.19 10.02
C ASN A 129 -13.51 -6.95 8.69
N VAL A 130 -14.68 -7.57 8.48
CA VAL A 130 -15.02 -8.20 7.18
C VAL A 130 -15.02 -7.18 6.05
N ILE A 131 -15.66 -6.03 6.24
CA ILE A 131 -15.71 -4.95 5.24
C ILE A 131 -14.31 -4.43 4.93
N VAL A 132 -13.50 -4.17 5.96
CA VAL A 132 -12.11 -3.71 5.78
C VAL A 132 -11.28 -4.76 5.05
N LEU A 133 -11.40 -6.04 5.42
CA LEU A 133 -10.69 -7.13 4.76
C LEU A 133 -11.03 -7.21 3.27
N ILE A 134 -12.33 -7.18 2.93
CA ILE A 134 -12.79 -7.24 1.54
C ILE A 134 -12.26 -6.03 0.77
N TRP A 135 -12.39 -4.83 1.32
CA TRP A 135 -11.94 -3.60 0.67
C TRP A 135 -10.42 -3.57 0.46
N ALA A 136 -9.65 -3.83 1.52
CA ALA A 136 -8.18 -3.82 1.47
C ALA A 136 -7.66 -4.96 0.59
N GLY A 137 -8.28 -6.14 0.70
CA GLY A 137 -7.98 -7.32 -0.10
C GLY A 137 -8.22 -7.08 -1.59
N LEU A 138 -9.38 -6.58 -1.98
CA LEU A 138 -9.68 -6.25 -3.39
C LEU A 138 -8.72 -5.18 -3.93
N ARG A 139 -8.49 -4.11 -3.18
CA ARG A 139 -7.60 -3.02 -3.61
C ARG A 139 -6.15 -3.47 -3.77
N ALA A 140 -5.67 -4.32 -2.87
CA ALA A 140 -4.34 -4.90 -2.94
C ALA A 140 -4.24 -5.97 -4.03
N LEU A 141 -5.27 -6.78 -4.25
CA LEU A 141 -5.34 -7.78 -5.32
C LEU A 141 -5.30 -7.12 -6.70
N ILE A 142 -6.07 -6.06 -6.92
CA ILE A 142 -6.02 -5.28 -8.16
C ILE A 142 -4.61 -4.72 -8.35
N GLY A 143 -4.00 -4.13 -7.32
CA GLY A 143 -2.62 -3.64 -7.35
C GLY A 143 -1.62 -4.75 -7.71
N LEU A 144 -1.77 -5.95 -7.11
CA LEU A 144 -0.95 -7.12 -7.38
C LEU A 144 -1.05 -7.55 -8.85
N VAL A 145 -2.28 -7.72 -9.36
CA VAL A 145 -2.52 -8.09 -10.76
C VAL A 145 -1.97 -7.05 -11.72
N LEU A 146 -2.13 -5.76 -11.43
CA LEU A 146 -1.57 -4.70 -12.26
C LEU A 146 -0.03 -4.69 -12.20
N ALA A 147 0.56 -4.96 -11.04
CA ALA A 147 2.02 -5.07 -10.88
C ALA A 147 2.60 -6.29 -11.61
N THR A 148 1.84 -7.39 -11.69
CA THR A 148 2.26 -8.61 -12.38
C THR A 148 1.92 -8.62 -13.87
N MET A 149 0.90 -7.92 -14.35
CA MET A 149 0.50 -8.00 -15.76
C MET A 149 0.87 -6.78 -16.59
N ARG A 150 0.88 -5.57 -16.01
CA ARG A 150 1.19 -4.36 -16.79
C ARG A 150 2.69 -4.17 -16.96
N LYS A 151 3.08 -3.82 -18.19
CA LYS A 151 4.45 -3.37 -18.47
C LYS A 151 4.71 -2.04 -17.75
N PRO A 152 5.86 -1.87 -17.09
CA PRO A 152 6.20 -0.61 -16.45
C PRO A 152 6.34 0.49 -17.50
N VAL A 153 5.60 1.59 -17.33
CA VAL A 153 5.68 2.77 -18.19
C VAL A 153 6.95 3.55 -17.80
N PRO A 154 7.97 3.66 -18.67
CA PRO A 154 9.27 4.25 -18.31
C PRO A 154 9.22 5.78 -18.15
N ASN A 155 8.36 6.43 -18.93
CA ASN A 155 8.20 7.88 -19.01
C ASN A 155 6.71 8.22 -19.14
N PRO A 156 5.94 8.28 -18.03
CA PRO A 156 4.58 8.78 -18.10
C PRO A 156 4.62 10.25 -18.54
N LYS A 157 4.06 10.55 -19.71
CA LYS A 157 4.02 11.92 -20.27
C LYS A 157 2.81 12.73 -19.78
N GLY A 158 2.04 12.22 -18.83
CA GLY A 158 0.89 12.90 -18.24
C GLY A 158 0.03 11.95 -17.40
N TRP A 159 -1.05 12.47 -16.82
CA TRP A 159 -1.98 11.69 -15.99
C TRP A 159 -2.83 10.67 -16.79
N LEU A 160 -2.80 10.71 -18.12
CA LEU A 160 -3.65 9.92 -19.01
C LEU A 160 -2.89 8.95 -19.95
N VAL A 161 -1.56 8.77 -19.78
CA VAL A 161 -0.74 7.91 -20.66
C VAL A 161 0.24 7.05 -19.89
#